data_AF-A0A8S2AMB0-F1
#
_entry.id   AF-A0A8S2AMB0-F1
#
_cell.length_a   1.000
_cell.length_b   1.000
_cell.length_c   1.000
_cell.angle_alpha   90.00
_cell.angle_beta   90.00
_cell.angle_gamma   90.00
#
_symmetry.space_group_name_H-M   'P 1'
#
loop_
_entity.id
_entity.type
_entity.pdbx_description
1 polymer ?
#
loop_
_entity_poly.entity_id
_entity_poly.type
_entity_poly.pdbx_seq_one_letter_code
_entity_poly.pdbx_strand_id
1 'polypeptide(L)'
;MSGDNGGGERRKGSVKWFDTQKGFGFITPDDGGDDLFVHQSSIRSEGFRSLAADEAVEFEVEMDNNSRPKAIDVSGPDGAPVQGNSGGSSGGRGGFGGGRGGGRGSGGGYGGGGGYGGRGGGRGGNDCYKCGEPGHMARDCSEGGGGYGGGGGGYGGGGGNYGGGGGRGGGGGGGSCYSCGESGHFARDCTSGGLMNRILLFMILAFVLSLSEVEPISFKITNRCRNTIWPGLLSGANSAPLPTTGFRLSRGKSKTVAIPASWSGRLWARTLCSQDRSSGSFVCLTGDCGSGKVECIGSGAKPPATLAEFTLNGTGGLDFYDVSLVDGYNLPMLILPKKIVVGGCGATGCLVDLNGACPRDLKLVARGKGNGVACRSACEAFGDPRYCCSDAYATPDTCQPSVYSLFFKHACPRAYSYAYDDKTSTYTCATGADYFIIFCPPPYTSEKLLGSRKDGATLPLVNKSMIHLPHPRSS
;
A
#
# COMPACT_ATOMS: atom_id res chain seq x y z
N MET A 1 -33.98 -23.37 31.25
CA MET A 1 -32.70 -22.86 31.77
C MET A 1 -31.84 -22.50 30.57
N SER A 2 -31.86 -21.23 30.19
CA SER A 2 -31.06 -20.71 29.09
C SER A 2 -29.61 -20.61 29.56
N GLY A 3 -28.70 -21.29 28.89
CA GLY A 3 -27.27 -21.23 29.17
C GLY A 3 -26.72 -19.87 28.77
N ASP A 4 -26.28 -19.12 29.77
CA ASP A 4 -25.45 -17.93 29.64
C ASP A 4 -24.07 -18.38 29.14
N ASN A 5 -23.78 -18.11 27.86
CA ASN A 5 -22.46 -18.34 27.28
C ASN A 5 -21.63 -17.09 27.50
N GLY A 6 -20.60 -17.21 28.35
CA GLY A 6 -19.73 -16.10 28.76
C GLY A 6 -19.15 -15.31 27.59
N GLY A 7 -19.63 -14.07 27.44
CA GLY A 7 -18.98 -13.04 26.64
C GLY A 7 -17.90 -12.36 27.48
N GLY A 8 -16.72 -12.13 26.91
CA GLY A 8 -15.68 -11.35 27.55
C GLY A 8 -16.16 -9.91 27.80
N GLU A 9 -15.57 -9.24 28.78
CA GLU A 9 -15.88 -7.83 29.05
C GLU A 9 -15.47 -6.98 27.82
N ARG A 10 -16.46 -6.34 27.20
CA ARG A 10 -16.22 -5.44 26.05
C ARG A 10 -15.62 -4.13 26.55
N ARG A 11 -14.55 -3.70 25.89
CA ARG A 11 -13.82 -2.46 26.15
C ARG A 11 -14.01 -1.47 25.00
N LYS A 12 -13.84 -0.18 25.31
CA LYS A 12 -13.94 0.93 24.36
C LYS A 12 -12.55 1.45 23.99
N GLY A 13 -12.42 1.97 22.78
CA GLY A 13 -11.17 2.57 22.31
C GLY A 13 -11.34 3.29 20.98
N SER A 14 -10.23 3.84 20.51
CA SER A 14 -10.13 4.53 19.21
C SER A 14 -9.12 3.83 18.30
N VAL A 15 -9.45 3.73 17.02
CA VAL A 15 -8.56 3.08 16.04
C VAL A 15 -7.39 4.01 15.75
N LYS A 16 -6.19 3.59 16.15
CA LYS A 16 -4.97 4.36 15.93
C LYS A 16 -4.60 4.41 14.45
N TRP A 17 -4.70 3.27 13.78
CA TRP A 17 -4.57 3.14 12.34
C TRP A 17 -5.02 1.74 11.90
N PHE A 18 -5.38 1.60 10.63
CA PHE A 18 -5.71 0.32 10.04
C PHE A 18 -5.29 0.29 8.55
N ASP A 19 -4.49 -0.70 8.18
CA ASP A 19 -4.06 -0.92 6.79
C ASP A 19 -5.04 -1.88 6.12
N THR A 20 -5.90 -1.31 5.27
CA THR A 20 -6.90 -2.07 4.51
C THR A 20 -6.33 -3.06 3.50
N GLN A 21 -5.09 -2.88 3.04
CA GLN A 21 -4.45 -3.81 2.09
C GLN A 21 -3.84 -5.01 2.80
N LYS A 22 -3.29 -4.78 4.00
CA LYS A 22 -2.70 -5.84 4.84
C LYS A 22 -3.71 -6.48 5.78
N GLY A 23 -4.85 -5.85 6.00
CA GLY A 23 -5.94 -6.38 6.82
C GLY A 23 -5.63 -6.36 8.32
N PHE A 24 -4.86 -5.39 8.82
CA PHE A 24 -4.65 -5.25 10.26
C PHE A 24 -4.36 -3.80 10.67
N GLY A 25 -4.45 -3.53 11.96
CA GLY A 25 -4.22 -2.23 12.56
C GLY A 25 -4.01 -2.31 14.06
N PHE A 26 -4.14 -1.17 14.72
CA PHE A 26 -4.07 -1.07 16.18
C PHE A 26 -5.18 -0.18 16.72
N ILE A 27 -5.69 -0.56 17.89
CA ILE A 27 -6.70 0.19 18.65
C ILE A 27 -6.05 0.67 19.96
N THR A 28 -6.21 1.95 20.25
CA THR A 28 -5.83 2.57 21.53
C THR A 28 -7.02 2.43 22.49
N PRO A 29 -6.89 1.67 23.60
CA PRO A 29 -7.95 1.56 24.59
C PRO A 29 -8.22 2.89 25.32
N ASP A 30 -9.48 3.20 25.60
CA ASP A 30 -9.86 4.41 26.35
C ASP A 30 -9.47 4.32 27.85
N ASP A 31 -9.25 3.11 28.36
CA ASP A 31 -8.84 2.82 29.74
C ASP A 31 -7.34 3.09 30.00
N GLY A 32 -6.59 3.52 28.97
CA GLY A 32 -5.19 3.91 29.09
C GLY A 32 -4.18 2.76 29.04
N GLY A 33 -4.58 1.59 28.52
CA GLY A 33 -3.69 0.44 28.25
C GLY A 33 -2.83 0.57 26.98
N ASP A 34 -1.95 -0.42 26.76
CA ASP A 34 -1.15 -0.53 25.54
C ASP A 34 -2.02 -0.70 24.28
N ASP A 35 -1.51 -0.22 23.14
CA ASP A 35 -2.16 -0.40 21.85
C ASP A 35 -2.40 -1.90 21.56
N LEU A 36 -3.63 -2.22 21.20
CA LEU A 36 -4.05 -3.58 20.93
C LEU A 36 -4.01 -3.86 19.43
N PHE A 37 -3.34 -4.94 19.07
CA PHE A 37 -3.37 -5.43 17.69
C PHE A 37 -4.79 -5.84 17.30
N VAL A 38 -5.26 -5.38 16.14
CA VAL A 38 -6.53 -5.81 15.54
C VAL A 38 -6.29 -6.34 14.14
N HIS A 39 -6.82 -7.53 13.83
CA HIS A 39 -6.83 -8.08 12.48
C HIS A 39 -8.20 -7.90 11.85
N GLN A 40 -8.28 -7.83 10.52
CA GLN A 40 -9.53 -7.63 9.79
C GLN A 40 -10.57 -8.71 10.09
N SER A 41 -10.13 -9.93 10.40
CA SER A 41 -11.02 -11.03 10.80
C SER A 41 -11.72 -10.80 12.14
N SER A 42 -11.13 -9.97 13.00
CA SER A 42 -11.69 -9.61 14.30
C SER A 42 -12.78 -8.55 14.19
N ILE A 43 -12.97 -7.90 13.04
CA ILE A 43 -13.92 -6.81 12.85
C ILE A 43 -15.28 -7.37 12.46
N ARG A 44 -16.34 -7.02 13.20
CA ARG A 44 -17.74 -7.26 12.84
C ARG A 44 -18.17 -6.30 11.73
N SER A 45 -18.26 -6.81 10.50
CA SER A 45 -18.83 -6.11 9.35
C SER A 45 -19.47 -7.12 8.39
N GLU A 46 -20.55 -6.70 7.72
CA GLU A 46 -21.22 -7.47 6.65
C GLU A 46 -20.52 -7.31 5.28
N GLY A 47 -19.54 -6.39 5.16
CA GLY A 47 -18.83 -6.05 3.93
C GLY A 47 -17.30 -6.05 4.08
N PHE A 48 -16.63 -5.16 3.35
CA PHE A 48 -15.17 -5.02 3.44
C PHE A 48 -14.77 -4.63 4.88
N ARG A 49 -13.93 -5.46 5.50
CA ARG A 49 -13.55 -5.35 6.91
C ARG A 49 -12.40 -4.36 7.05
N SER A 50 -12.74 -3.10 7.27
CA SER A 50 -11.79 -2.02 7.52
C SER A 50 -12.19 -1.20 8.73
N LEU A 51 -11.22 -0.48 9.29
CA LEU A 51 -11.44 0.54 10.31
C LEU A 51 -10.91 1.87 9.78
N ALA A 52 -11.58 2.97 10.11
CA ALA A 52 -11.07 4.31 9.86
C ALA A 52 -10.13 4.75 10.98
N ALA A 53 -9.15 5.59 10.66
CA ALA A 53 -8.34 6.23 11.69
C ALA A 53 -9.24 7.11 12.58
N ASP A 54 -8.96 7.12 13.88
CA ASP A 54 -9.72 7.79 14.93
C ASP A 54 -11.17 7.28 15.11
N GLU A 55 -11.53 6.17 14.48
CA GLU A 55 -12.86 5.55 14.63
C GLU A 55 -13.04 5.01 16.05
N ALA A 56 -14.16 5.36 16.70
CA ALA A 56 -14.54 4.81 18.00
C ALA A 56 -15.04 3.37 17.84
N VAL A 57 -14.52 2.45 18.66
CA VAL A 57 -14.82 1.02 18.56
C VAL A 57 -15.02 0.37 19.93
N GLU A 58 -15.78 -0.72 19.94
CA GLU A 58 -15.96 -1.63 21.07
C GLU A 58 -15.39 -3.01 20.72
N PHE A 59 -14.65 -3.63 21.63
CA PHE A 59 -13.94 -4.88 21.35
C PHE A 59 -13.76 -5.72 22.62
N GLU A 60 -13.55 -7.01 22.47
CA GLU A 60 -13.07 -7.89 23.54
C GLU A 60 -11.56 -8.07 23.41
N VAL A 61 -10.89 -8.47 24.49
CA VAL A 61 -9.44 -8.69 24.47
C VAL A 61 -9.11 -10.11 24.80
N GLU A 62 -8.34 -10.71 23.89
CA GLU A 62 -7.86 -12.07 23.98
C GLU A 62 -6.34 -12.07 23.91
N MET A 63 -5.71 -13.00 24.63
CA MET A 63 -4.28 -13.22 24.52
C MET A 63 -4.00 -14.17 23.35
N ASP A 64 -3.08 -13.79 22.46
CA ASP A 64 -2.60 -14.70 21.42
C ASP A 64 -1.76 -15.85 22.02
N ASN A 65 -1.37 -16.82 21.18
CA ASN A 65 -0.55 -17.97 21.59
C ASN A 65 0.84 -17.59 22.14
N ASN A 66 1.25 -16.34 21.97
CA ASN A 66 2.49 -15.77 22.47
C ASN A 66 2.25 -14.83 23.68
N SER A 67 1.06 -14.90 24.29
CA SER A 67 0.63 -14.08 25.42
C SER A 67 0.61 -12.57 25.15
N ARG A 68 0.37 -12.17 23.89
CA ARG A 68 0.17 -10.75 23.52
C ARG A 68 -1.32 -10.41 23.41
N PRO A 69 -1.77 -9.29 24.00
CA PRO A 69 -3.17 -8.91 23.94
C PRO A 69 -3.54 -8.40 22.54
N LYS A 70 -4.64 -8.92 21.98
CA LYS A 70 -5.24 -8.48 20.72
C LYS A 70 -6.70 -8.13 20.93
N ALA A 71 -7.18 -7.18 20.14
CA ALA A 71 -8.60 -6.86 20.03
C ALA A 71 -9.30 -7.89 19.14
N ILE A 72 -10.34 -8.51 19.67
CA ILE A 72 -11.23 -9.44 18.99
C ILE A 72 -12.66 -8.91 19.05
N ASP A 73 -13.54 -9.42 18.18
CA ASP A 73 -14.96 -9.07 18.16
C ASP A 73 -15.23 -7.55 18.10
N VAL A 74 -14.45 -6.85 17.28
CA VAL A 74 -14.44 -5.38 17.15
C VAL A 74 -15.67 -4.89 16.40
N SER A 75 -16.45 -4.00 17.01
CA SER A 75 -17.61 -3.32 16.42
C SER A 75 -17.48 -1.81 16.60
N GLY A 76 -18.39 -1.04 15.99
CA GLY A 76 -18.63 0.34 16.40
C GLY A 76 -19.28 0.42 17.79
N PRO A 77 -19.51 1.64 18.31
CA PRO A 77 -20.13 1.86 19.61
C PRO A 77 -21.52 1.24 19.70
N ASP A 78 -21.87 0.70 20.87
CA ASP A 78 -23.16 0.04 21.11
C ASP A 78 -23.46 -1.14 20.15
N GLY A 79 -22.40 -1.79 19.64
CA GLY A 79 -22.51 -2.90 18.69
C GLY A 79 -22.85 -2.49 17.25
N ALA A 80 -22.80 -1.20 16.92
CA ALA A 80 -23.03 -0.71 15.57
C ALA A 80 -21.99 -1.25 14.57
N PRO A 81 -22.31 -1.30 13.26
CA PRO A 81 -21.31 -1.58 12.23
C PRO A 81 -20.16 -0.56 12.28
N VAL A 82 -18.94 -1.02 12.01
CA VAL A 82 -17.77 -0.14 11.87
C VAL A 82 -17.92 0.78 10.64
N GLN A 83 -17.43 2.00 10.75
CA GLN A 83 -17.42 2.99 9.68
C GLN A 83 -16.49 2.56 8.54
N GLY A 84 -15.28 2.13 8.90
CA GLY A 84 -14.26 1.69 7.96
C GLY A 84 -13.75 2.80 7.03
N ASN A 85 -12.65 2.52 6.33
CA ASN A 85 -12.14 3.41 5.28
C ASN A 85 -13.04 3.31 4.04
N SER A 86 -13.98 4.24 3.90
CA SER A 86 -14.89 4.33 2.75
C SER A 86 -14.19 4.91 1.51
N GLY A 87 -13.48 4.06 0.77
CA GLY A 87 -13.31 4.24 -0.67
C GLY A 87 -14.61 3.86 -1.37
N GLY A 88 -15.36 4.85 -1.85
CA GLY A 88 -16.75 4.72 -2.31
C GLY A 88 -17.02 3.51 -3.22
N SER A 89 -17.72 2.51 -2.67
CA SER A 89 -18.53 1.56 -3.45
C SER A 89 -19.92 2.16 -3.63
N SER A 90 -20.10 2.98 -4.66
CA SER A 90 -21.43 3.14 -5.24
C SER A 90 -21.76 1.86 -6.00
N GLY A 91 -22.75 1.12 -5.50
CA GLY A 91 -23.24 -0.10 -6.12
C GLY A 91 -23.77 0.17 -7.53
N GLY A 92 -22.98 -0.19 -8.55
CA GLY A 92 -23.42 -0.28 -9.93
C GLY A 92 -24.16 -1.59 -10.16
N ARG A 93 -25.48 -1.59 -9.97
CA ARG A 93 -26.37 -2.65 -10.49
C ARG A 93 -26.34 -2.60 -12.03
N GLY A 94 -25.51 -3.43 -12.65
CA GLY A 94 -25.52 -3.68 -14.09
C GLY A 94 -26.68 -4.59 -14.48
N GLY A 95 -27.86 -4.01 -14.72
CA GLY A 95 -29.01 -4.68 -15.34
C GLY A 95 -28.93 -4.62 -16.87
N PHE A 96 -29.29 -5.73 -17.51
CA PHE A 96 -29.34 -5.92 -18.97
C PHE A 96 -30.50 -5.16 -19.65
N GLY A 97 -30.29 -4.73 -20.90
CA GLY A 97 -31.30 -4.20 -21.84
C GLY A 97 -30.81 -2.89 -22.49
N GLY A 98 -30.54 -2.75 -23.79
CA GLY A 98 -31.30 -3.17 -24.97
C GLY A 98 -32.04 -1.95 -25.54
N GLY A 99 -31.60 -1.36 -26.66
CA GLY A 99 -32.37 -0.29 -27.34
C GLY A 99 -31.59 0.62 -28.28
N ARG A 100 -32.16 0.88 -29.46
CA ARG A 100 -31.63 1.56 -30.66
C ARG A 100 -31.93 3.07 -30.69
N GLY A 101 -31.19 3.78 -31.55
CA GLY A 101 -31.55 5.09 -32.17
C GLY A 101 -30.92 6.28 -31.44
N GLY A 102 -30.24 7.25 -32.06
CA GLY A 102 -30.31 7.81 -33.41
C GLY A 102 -30.74 9.27 -33.29
N GLY A 103 -29.93 10.25 -33.73
CA GLY A 103 -30.40 11.64 -33.89
C GLY A 103 -29.40 12.75 -33.56
N ARG A 104 -29.34 13.73 -34.46
CA ARG A 104 -28.45 14.90 -34.55
C ARG A 104 -28.94 16.06 -33.67
N GLY A 105 -28.10 17.08 -33.45
CA GLY A 105 -28.59 18.46 -33.29
C GLY A 105 -27.72 19.42 -32.49
N SER A 106 -27.18 20.43 -33.17
CA SER A 106 -26.49 21.61 -32.64
C SER A 106 -27.43 22.63 -31.97
N GLY A 107 -26.88 23.50 -31.12
CA GLY A 107 -27.26 24.93 -31.09
C GLY A 107 -27.73 25.53 -29.75
N GLY A 108 -26.90 26.42 -29.18
CA GLY A 108 -27.25 27.82 -28.86
C GLY A 108 -28.15 28.18 -27.67
N GLY A 109 -27.57 28.89 -26.69
CA GLY A 109 -27.96 30.28 -26.34
C GLY A 109 -29.05 30.56 -25.28
N TYR A 110 -28.74 31.55 -24.42
CA TYR A 110 -29.55 32.35 -23.45
C TYR A 110 -30.32 31.57 -22.35
N GLY A 111 -30.53 32.03 -21.12
CA GLY A 111 -30.37 33.30 -20.41
C GLY A 111 -31.51 33.40 -19.37
N GLY A 112 -31.19 33.69 -18.10
CA GLY A 112 -32.12 34.34 -17.15
C GLY A 112 -33.02 33.47 -16.24
N GLY A 113 -32.70 33.44 -14.95
CA GLY A 113 -33.55 33.98 -13.88
C GLY A 113 -34.72 33.17 -13.30
N GLY A 114 -34.51 32.61 -12.09
CA GLY A 114 -35.35 32.82 -10.90
C GLY A 114 -36.60 31.94 -10.67
N GLY A 115 -36.66 31.25 -9.52
CA GLY A 115 -37.92 30.70 -8.98
C GLY A 115 -37.77 29.56 -7.96
N TYR A 116 -38.07 29.88 -6.70
CA TYR A 116 -38.06 29.18 -5.41
C TYR A 116 -38.82 27.83 -5.24
N GLY A 117 -38.29 26.99 -4.33
CA GLY A 117 -39.01 26.10 -3.38
C GLY A 117 -39.36 24.67 -3.86
N GLY A 118 -39.04 23.56 -3.17
CA GLY A 118 -38.33 23.32 -1.91
C GLY A 118 -38.36 21.82 -1.51
N ARG A 119 -37.50 21.49 -0.53
CA ARG A 119 -37.47 20.34 0.43
C ARG A 119 -36.85 18.98 0.06
N GLY A 120 -35.75 18.73 0.77
CA GLY A 120 -35.33 17.44 1.38
C GLY A 120 -34.13 16.79 0.66
N GLY A 121 -32.95 16.58 1.23
CA GLY A 121 -32.37 16.73 2.56
C GLY A 121 -31.14 15.81 2.61
N GLY A 122 -29.96 16.31 3.01
CA GLY A 122 -28.73 15.51 3.10
C GLY A 122 -27.47 16.36 3.14
N ARG A 123 -26.87 16.44 4.33
CA ARG A 123 -25.83 17.39 4.76
C ARG A 123 -24.45 17.12 4.12
N GLY A 124 -23.86 18.15 3.52
CA GLY A 124 -22.44 18.27 3.21
C GLY A 124 -22.02 19.72 3.51
N GLY A 125 -21.12 19.89 4.48
CA GLY A 125 -20.87 21.16 5.18
C GLY A 125 -20.37 22.29 4.30
N ASN A 126 -21.04 23.44 4.42
CA ASN A 126 -20.64 24.73 3.86
C ASN A 126 -20.71 25.81 4.96
N ASP A 127 -20.36 25.41 6.19
CA ASP A 127 -20.41 26.26 7.36
C ASP A 127 -19.13 27.11 7.44
N CYS A 128 -19.29 28.40 7.77
CA CYS A 128 -18.18 29.31 7.90
C CYS A 128 -17.23 28.83 9.01
N TYR A 129 -15.99 28.46 8.69
CA TYR A 129 -15.00 27.94 9.65
C TYR A 129 -14.68 28.85 10.85
N LYS A 130 -15.15 30.10 10.87
CA LYS A 130 -15.00 31.02 12.00
C LYS A 130 -16.16 31.01 12.99
N CYS A 131 -17.39 30.82 12.53
CA CYS A 131 -18.59 30.92 13.37
C CYS A 131 -19.54 29.71 13.28
N GLY A 132 -19.30 28.78 12.36
CA GLY A 132 -20.14 27.60 12.15
C GLY A 132 -21.47 27.86 11.45
N GLU A 133 -21.74 29.10 11.03
CA GLU A 133 -22.99 29.44 10.36
C GLU A 133 -22.87 29.30 8.82
N PRO A 134 -23.87 28.71 8.15
CA PRO A 134 -23.90 28.58 6.70
C PRO A 134 -24.29 29.90 6.00
N GLY A 135 -23.89 30.06 4.74
CA GLY A 135 -24.38 31.14 3.87
C GLY A 135 -23.41 32.29 3.60
N HIS A 136 -22.19 32.24 4.13
CA HIS A 136 -21.10 33.17 3.81
C HIS A 136 -19.73 32.48 3.92
N MET A 137 -18.71 33.03 3.25
CA MET A 137 -17.33 32.53 3.37
C MET A 137 -16.65 33.14 4.61
N ALA A 138 -15.62 32.49 5.18
CA ALA A 138 -14.90 32.96 6.37
C ALA A 138 -14.23 34.35 6.26
N ARG A 139 -14.27 34.94 5.06
CA ARG A 139 -13.80 36.30 4.76
C ARG A 139 -14.89 37.36 4.92
N ASP A 140 -16.16 36.95 4.89
CA ASP A 140 -17.35 37.83 4.91
C ASP A 140 -18.14 37.72 6.23
N CYS A 141 -17.55 37.10 7.26
CA CYS A 141 -18.16 36.92 8.58
C CYS A 141 -18.17 38.25 9.36
N SER A 142 -19.37 38.78 9.63
CA SER A 142 -19.61 40.07 10.29
C SER A 142 -19.54 40.03 11.82
N GLU A 143 -19.45 38.84 12.42
CA GLU A 143 -19.21 38.67 13.85
C GLU A 143 -17.76 38.25 14.10
N GLY A 144 -17.05 39.02 14.91
CA GLY A 144 -15.66 38.75 15.29
C GLY A 144 -15.25 39.56 16.51
N GLY A 145 -15.50 39.02 17.70
CA GLY A 145 -14.98 39.52 18.97
C GLY A 145 -14.35 38.40 19.80
N GLY A 146 -13.00 38.37 19.84
CA GLY A 146 -12.17 37.55 20.74
C GLY A 146 -11.61 36.28 20.09
N GLY A 147 -10.29 36.04 19.99
CA GLY A 147 -9.12 36.78 20.46
C GLY A 147 -7.83 36.27 19.79
N TYR A 148 -6.78 37.09 19.91
CA TYR A 148 -5.35 36.89 19.59
C TYR A 148 -5.01 36.26 18.21
N GLY A 149 -4.29 36.87 17.28
CA GLY A 149 -3.42 38.04 17.21
C GLY A 149 -2.54 37.75 15.98
N GLY A 150 -2.81 38.37 14.84
CA GLY A 150 -2.01 39.47 14.27
C GLY A 150 -1.03 38.93 13.23
N GLY A 151 -0.84 39.43 12.02
CA GLY A 151 -1.38 40.51 11.18
C GLY A 151 -0.69 40.29 9.81
N GLY A 152 -1.33 40.40 8.64
CA GLY A 152 -1.80 41.63 8.00
C GLY A 152 -0.60 42.46 7.49
N GLY A 153 -0.42 42.81 6.21
CA GLY A 153 -1.24 42.70 5.01
C GLY A 153 -0.49 43.32 3.82
N GLY A 154 -0.97 43.01 2.61
CA GLY A 154 -0.59 43.66 1.36
C GLY A 154 -1.50 44.84 1.04
N TYR A 155 -0.89 45.83 0.39
CA TYR A 155 -1.38 47.12 -0.07
C TYR A 155 -2.59 47.05 -1.03
N GLY A 156 -3.44 48.07 -0.96
CA GLY A 156 -4.47 48.37 -1.96
C GLY A 156 -5.02 49.78 -1.73
N GLY A 157 -4.50 50.74 -2.50
CA GLY A 157 -4.86 52.16 -2.42
C GLY A 157 -6.04 52.55 -3.30
N GLY A 158 -6.55 53.75 -3.03
CA GLY A 158 -7.65 54.44 -3.72
C GLY A 158 -8.56 55.07 -2.67
N GLY A 159 -8.81 56.38 -2.60
CA GLY A 159 -8.59 57.46 -3.55
C GLY A 159 -9.73 58.46 -3.35
N GLY A 160 -9.38 59.73 -3.12
CA GLY A 160 -10.28 60.88 -3.13
C GLY A 160 -10.93 61.24 -1.79
N ASN A 161 -11.29 62.48 -1.49
CA ASN A 161 -10.97 63.81 -2.03
C ASN A 161 -11.57 64.83 -1.04
N TYR A 162 -11.13 66.10 -1.11
CA TYR A 162 -11.65 67.28 -0.38
C TYR A 162 -11.42 67.27 1.16
N GLY A 163 -10.94 68.30 1.85
CA GLY A 163 -10.65 69.69 1.54
C GLY A 163 -10.76 70.48 2.86
N GLY A 164 -9.82 71.40 3.11
CA GLY A 164 -10.04 72.56 3.99
C GLY A 164 -9.60 72.47 5.45
N GLY A 165 -8.71 73.40 5.83
CA GLY A 165 -8.93 74.17 7.07
C GLY A 165 -8.01 73.91 8.25
N GLY A 166 -6.81 74.52 8.23
CA GLY A 166 -6.34 75.43 9.29
C GLY A 166 -6.06 74.91 10.72
N GLY A 167 -4.83 75.15 11.17
CA GLY A 167 -4.63 75.80 12.47
C GLY A 167 -3.84 75.06 13.56
N ARG A 168 -2.56 75.44 13.66
CA ARG A 168 -1.80 75.81 14.89
C ARG A 168 -1.54 74.76 16.00
N GLY A 169 -0.23 74.53 16.20
CA GLY A 169 0.45 74.37 17.51
C GLY A 169 0.25 73.02 18.19
N GLY A 170 1.24 72.34 18.77
CA GLY A 170 2.62 72.64 19.08
C GLY A 170 3.01 71.75 20.27
N GLY A 171 4.19 71.09 20.22
CA GLY A 171 4.94 70.66 21.40
C GLY A 171 4.86 69.19 21.85
N GLY A 172 5.96 68.45 21.63
CA GLY A 172 6.64 67.70 22.70
C GLY A 172 6.41 66.18 22.80
N GLY A 173 7.46 65.40 22.52
CA GLY A 173 7.56 64.00 22.95
C GLY A 173 8.61 63.17 22.19
N GLY A 174 9.88 63.26 22.59
CA GLY A 174 10.96 62.44 22.05
C GLY A 174 10.92 60.99 22.57
N GLY A 175 10.96 60.02 21.66
CA GLY A 175 11.12 58.60 21.97
C GLY A 175 12.38 58.04 21.29
N SER A 176 13.07 57.11 21.95
CA SER A 176 14.24 56.40 21.42
C SER A 176 13.89 55.53 20.20
N CYS A 177 14.90 55.25 19.37
CA CYS A 177 14.78 54.42 18.18
C CYS A 177 14.37 52.99 18.56
N TYR A 178 13.21 52.53 18.08
CA TYR A 178 12.68 51.19 18.38
C TYR A 178 13.58 50.02 17.91
N SER A 179 14.53 50.27 17.00
CA SER A 179 15.42 49.23 16.47
C SER A 179 16.72 49.05 17.27
N CYS A 180 17.20 50.09 17.98
CA CYS A 180 18.47 50.02 18.72
C CYS A 180 18.45 50.66 20.11
N GLY A 181 17.37 51.34 20.51
CA GLY A 181 17.19 51.95 21.82
C GLY A 181 17.84 53.34 22.02
N GLU A 182 18.57 53.86 21.04
CA GLU A 182 19.24 55.17 21.15
C GLU A 182 18.37 56.33 20.65
N SER A 183 18.56 57.54 21.21
CA SER A 183 17.83 58.75 20.82
C SER A 183 18.59 59.55 19.74
N GLY A 184 17.86 60.30 18.92
CA GLY A 184 18.45 61.23 17.93
C GLY A 184 18.28 60.84 16.46
N HIS A 185 17.66 59.70 16.14
CA HIS A 185 17.32 59.29 14.77
C HIS A 185 16.01 58.49 14.73
N PHE A 186 15.35 58.45 13.57
CA PHE A 186 14.18 57.60 13.36
C PHE A 186 14.61 56.17 13.02
N ALA A 187 13.78 55.17 13.36
CA ALA A 187 14.07 53.75 13.12
C ALA A 187 14.38 53.39 11.65
N ARG A 188 13.99 54.24 10.70
CA ARG A 188 14.28 54.09 9.26
C ARG A 188 15.73 54.39 8.90
N ASP A 189 16.46 55.12 9.75
CA ASP A 189 17.84 55.55 9.53
C ASP A 189 18.85 54.74 10.38
N CYS A 190 18.40 53.64 11.00
CA CYS A 190 19.22 52.82 11.89
C CYS A 190 20.16 51.88 11.10
N THR A 191 21.46 52.18 11.09
CA THR A 191 22.49 51.44 10.32
C THR A 191 23.07 50.21 11.03
N SER A 192 22.66 49.94 12.28
CA SER A 192 23.32 48.95 13.16
C SER A 192 22.71 47.53 13.13
N GLY A 193 21.65 47.28 12.35
CA GLY A 193 20.85 46.03 12.40
C GLY A 193 21.33 44.84 11.54
N GLY A 194 22.56 44.85 11.02
CA GLY A 194 22.97 43.92 9.95
C GLY A 194 23.57 42.57 10.38
N LEU A 195 24.04 42.42 11.63
CA LEU A 195 24.86 41.28 12.02
C LEU A 195 24.03 40.07 12.50
N MET A 196 22.95 40.30 13.26
CA MET A 196 22.11 39.23 13.80
C MET A 196 21.33 38.47 12.72
N ASN A 197 20.93 39.17 11.65
CA ASN A 197 20.16 38.57 10.55
C ASN A 197 21.01 37.63 9.68
N ARG A 198 22.31 37.91 9.53
CA ARG A 198 23.25 37.05 8.80
C ARG A 198 23.57 35.76 9.55
N ILE A 199 23.71 35.83 10.87
CA ILE A 199 23.96 34.65 11.71
C ILE A 199 22.72 33.75 11.72
N LEU A 200 21.52 34.33 11.84
CA LEU A 200 20.28 33.55 11.80
C LEU A 200 20.07 32.86 10.44
N LEU A 201 20.33 33.55 9.33
CA LEU A 201 20.31 32.93 7.99
C LEU A 201 21.37 31.84 7.83
N PHE A 202 22.57 32.02 8.39
CA PHE A 202 23.62 31.00 8.35
C PHE A 202 23.29 29.78 9.23
N MET A 203 22.64 30.00 10.38
CA MET A 203 22.16 28.94 11.27
C MET A 203 20.97 28.19 10.66
N ILE A 204 20.04 28.88 9.99
CA ILE A 204 18.93 28.25 9.25
C ILE A 204 19.48 27.47 8.05
N LEU A 205 20.44 28.03 7.30
CA LEU A 205 21.08 27.34 6.18
C LEU A 205 21.88 26.12 6.67
N ALA A 206 22.63 26.24 7.77
CA ALA A 206 23.33 25.13 8.39
C ALA A 206 22.37 24.07 8.95
N PHE A 207 21.21 24.48 9.49
CA PHE A 207 20.14 23.58 9.96
C PHE A 207 19.47 22.84 8.78
N VAL A 208 19.21 23.52 7.67
CA VAL A 208 18.69 22.90 6.43
C VAL A 208 19.72 21.94 5.82
N LEU A 209 21.01 22.29 5.87
CA LEU A 209 22.12 21.42 5.43
C LEU A 209 22.44 20.26 6.40
N SER A 210 21.89 20.28 7.62
CA SER A 210 22.01 19.20 8.61
C SER A 210 20.74 18.36 8.74
N LEU A 211 19.71 18.62 7.92
CA LEU A 211 18.72 17.61 7.59
C LEU A 211 19.47 16.49 6.86
N SER A 212 19.70 15.38 7.56
CA SER A 212 20.31 14.18 6.98
C SER A 212 19.53 13.80 5.72
N GLU A 213 20.17 13.87 4.55
CA GLU A 213 19.67 13.22 3.35
C GLU A 213 19.47 11.75 3.70
N VAL A 214 18.20 11.31 3.75
CA VAL A 214 17.91 9.88 3.87
C VAL A 214 18.32 9.27 2.55
N GLU A 215 19.47 8.58 2.52
CA GLU A 215 19.91 7.90 1.31
C GLU A 215 18.82 6.91 0.84
N PRO A 216 18.41 6.96 -0.43
CA PRO A 216 17.39 6.04 -0.92
C PRO A 216 17.93 4.61 -0.93
N ILE A 217 17.11 3.67 -0.47
CA ILE A 217 17.40 2.24 -0.51
C ILE A 217 17.54 1.79 -1.98
N SER A 218 18.51 0.92 -2.28
CA SER A 218 18.68 0.45 -3.67
C SER A 218 18.30 -1.02 -3.85
N PHE A 219 17.53 -1.28 -4.91
CA PHE A 219 17.23 -2.63 -5.38
C PHE A 219 18.10 -2.96 -6.58
N LYS A 220 19.05 -3.88 -6.42
CA LYS A 220 19.85 -4.42 -7.53
C LYS A 220 19.18 -5.66 -8.11
N ILE A 221 18.50 -5.48 -9.23
CA ILE A 221 17.74 -6.51 -9.92
C ILE A 221 18.62 -7.18 -10.96
N THR A 222 18.81 -8.50 -10.86
CA THR A 222 19.76 -9.26 -11.69
C THR A 222 19.06 -10.39 -12.44
N ASN A 223 19.28 -10.47 -13.75
CA ASN A 223 18.82 -11.58 -14.58
C ASN A 223 19.94 -12.63 -14.72
N ARG A 224 19.81 -13.78 -14.05
CA ARG A 224 20.66 -14.97 -14.25
C ARG A 224 19.95 -16.06 -15.06
N CYS A 225 18.75 -15.80 -15.55
CA CYS A 225 18.00 -16.69 -16.43
C CYS A 225 18.69 -16.85 -17.79
N ARG A 226 18.33 -17.91 -18.51
CA ARG A 226 18.89 -18.17 -19.86
C ARG A 226 18.37 -17.18 -20.91
N ASN A 227 17.19 -16.62 -20.69
CA ASN A 227 16.49 -15.74 -21.62
C ASN A 227 16.42 -14.30 -21.08
N THR A 228 16.05 -13.38 -21.97
CA THR A 228 15.68 -12.02 -21.55
C THR A 228 14.40 -12.07 -20.71
N ILE A 229 14.36 -11.26 -19.66
CA ILE A 229 13.18 -11.04 -18.83
C ILE A 229 12.82 -9.57 -18.84
N TRP A 230 11.58 -9.25 -18.46
CA TRP A 230 11.13 -7.87 -18.33
C TRP A 230 10.57 -7.64 -16.94
N PRO A 231 11.40 -7.19 -15.97
CA PRO A 231 10.92 -6.87 -14.65
C PRO A 231 9.78 -5.86 -14.68
N GLY A 232 8.82 -6.04 -13.77
CA GLY A 232 7.73 -5.11 -13.48
C GLY A 232 7.81 -4.70 -12.01
N LEU A 233 7.47 -3.46 -11.72
CA LEU A 233 7.45 -2.90 -10.37
C LEU A 233 6.13 -2.17 -10.17
N LEU A 234 5.54 -2.36 -8.99
CA LEU A 234 4.31 -1.70 -8.58
C LEU A 234 4.47 -1.12 -7.18
N SER A 235 4.32 0.19 -7.05
CA SER A 235 4.12 0.85 -5.75
C SER A 235 2.70 0.59 -5.24
N GLY A 236 2.55 0.35 -3.94
CA GLY A 236 1.24 0.32 -3.27
C GLY A 236 0.56 1.68 -3.26
N ALA A 237 -0.73 1.73 -2.89
CA ALA A 237 -1.59 2.90 -3.03
C ALA A 237 -1.06 4.16 -2.30
N ASN A 238 -0.32 3.96 -1.22
CA ASN A 238 0.24 5.04 -0.38
C ASN A 238 1.76 5.18 -0.51
N SER A 239 2.36 4.55 -1.52
CA SER A 239 3.81 4.56 -1.72
C SER A 239 4.18 5.46 -2.89
N ALA A 240 5.29 6.19 -2.74
CA ALA A 240 5.77 7.07 -3.78
C ALA A 240 6.02 6.30 -5.10
N PRO A 241 5.77 6.94 -6.26
CA PRO A 241 6.02 6.33 -7.55
C PRO A 241 7.51 6.08 -7.75
N LEU A 242 7.84 4.96 -8.40
CA LEU A 242 9.21 4.61 -8.75
C LEU A 242 9.64 5.27 -10.07
N PRO A 243 10.95 5.47 -10.30
CA PRO A 243 11.46 6.02 -11.55
C PRO A 243 11.21 5.12 -12.77
N THR A 244 10.84 3.87 -12.55
CA THR A 244 10.42 2.92 -13.60
C THR A 244 9.48 1.88 -12.98
N THR A 245 8.46 1.50 -13.73
CA THR A 245 7.49 0.44 -13.43
C THR A 245 7.71 -0.81 -14.28
N GLY A 246 8.61 -0.77 -15.26
CA GLY A 246 9.03 -1.95 -16.00
C GLY A 246 10.11 -1.67 -17.04
N PHE A 247 11.00 -2.64 -17.24
CA PHE A 247 12.12 -2.49 -18.16
C PHE A 247 12.58 -3.83 -18.74
N ARG A 248 13.37 -3.79 -19.82
CA ARG A 248 14.00 -4.98 -20.41
C ARG A 248 15.31 -5.31 -19.67
N LEU A 249 15.51 -6.58 -19.31
CA LEU A 249 16.74 -7.04 -18.66
C LEU A 249 17.30 -8.29 -19.35
N SER A 250 18.36 -8.10 -20.15
CA SER A 250 19.06 -9.17 -20.86
C SER A 250 19.76 -10.15 -19.90
N ARG A 251 20.02 -11.37 -20.37
CA ARG A 251 20.77 -12.38 -19.62
C ARG A 251 22.11 -11.83 -19.09
N GLY A 252 22.39 -12.12 -17.83
CA GLY A 252 23.62 -11.75 -17.14
C GLY A 252 23.73 -10.26 -16.77
N LYS A 253 22.72 -9.44 -17.10
CA LYS A 253 22.69 -8.02 -16.78
C LYS A 253 21.96 -7.78 -15.46
N SER A 254 22.28 -6.65 -14.85
CA SER A 254 21.59 -6.12 -13.67
C SER A 254 21.22 -4.65 -13.88
N LYS A 255 20.15 -4.21 -13.23
CA LYS A 255 19.76 -2.80 -13.13
C LYS A 255 19.53 -2.47 -11.65
N THR A 256 20.08 -1.36 -11.20
CA THR A 256 19.80 -0.82 -9.87
C THR A 256 18.66 0.19 -9.99
N VAL A 257 17.68 0.10 -9.10
CA VAL A 257 16.56 1.05 -8.99
C VAL A 257 16.61 1.66 -7.60
N ALA A 258 16.54 2.99 -7.52
CA ALA A 258 16.40 3.70 -6.26
C ALA A 258 14.95 3.56 -5.77
N ILE A 259 14.80 3.16 -4.52
CA ILE A 259 13.54 2.94 -3.83
C ILE A 259 13.45 3.95 -2.67
N PRO A 260 12.31 4.62 -2.48
CA PRO A 260 12.10 5.48 -1.32
C PRO A 260 12.35 4.71 -0.01
N ALA A 261 12.91 5.39 1.00
CA ALA A 261 13.22 4.77 2.28
C ALA A 261 11.99 4.17 2.99
N SER A 262 10.81 4.77 2.77
CA SER A 262 9.52 4.16 3.11
C SER A 262 8.78 3.86 1.81
N TRP A 263 8.64 2.57 1.51
CA TRP A 263 8.01 2.10 0.29
C TRP A 263 7.40 0.71 0.51
N SER A 264 6.16 0.54 0.08
CA SER A 264 5.49 -0.75 0.02
C SER A 264 5.14 -1.06 -1.43
N GLY A 265 5.37 -2.30 -1.84
CA GLY A 265 5.05 -2.70 -3.21
C GLY A 265 5.61 -4.06 -3.57
N ARG A 266 5.49 -4.36 -4.86
CA ARG A 266 5.86 -5.67 -5.41
C ARG A 266 6.66 -5.56 -6.69
N LEU A 267 7.46 -6.58 -6.92
CA LEU A 267 8.30 -6.73 -8.10
C LEU A 267 8.19 -8.16 -8.63
N TRP A 268 8.17 -8.30 -9.95
CA TRP A 268 8.12 -9.60 -10.63
C TRP A 268 8.91 -9.54 -11.94
N ALA A 269 8.99 -10.65 -12.65
CA ALA A 269 9.51 -10.68 -14.01
C ALA A 269 8.52 -11.29 -15.00
N ARG A 270 8.38 -10.61 -16.14
CA ARG A 270 7.66 -11.11 -17.30
C ARG A 270 8.57 -11.93 -18.19
N THR A 271 7.99 -12.96 -18.82
CA THR A 271 8.71 -13.81 -19.78
C THR A 271 7.93 -14.00 -21.07
N LEU A 272 8.65 -14.44 -22.11
CA LEU A 272 8.08 -14.75 -23.43
C LEU A 272 7.30 -13.55 -23.99
N CYS A 273 7.88 -12.36 -23.84
CA CYS A 273 7.29 -11.13 -24.31
C CYS A 273 7.57 -10.89 -25.79
N SER A 274 6.59 -10.33 -26.47
CA SER A 274 6.68 -9.88 -27.86
C SER A 274 6.03 -8.52 -28.00
N GLN A 275 6.58 -7.70 -28.87
CA GLN A 275 5.91 -6.49 -29.34
C GLN A 275 5.22 -6.81 -30.66
N ASP A 276 3.90 -6.65 -30.68
CA ASP A 276 3.13 -6.76 -31.91
C ASP A 276 3.51 -5.62 -32.86
N ARG A 277 3.87 -5.98 -34.09
CA ARG A 277 4.36 -5.01 -35.08
C ARG A 277 3.26 -4.12 -35.64
N SER A 278 2.01 -4.60 -35.66
CA SER A 278 0.86 -3.86 -36.18
C SER A 278 0.30 -2.84 -35.19
N SER A 279 0.09 -3.25 -33.94
CA SER A 279 -0.49 -2.40 -32.89
C SER A 279 0.57 -1.69 -32.05
N GLY A 280 1.84 -2.09 -32.14
CA GLY A 280 2.90 -1.64 -31.24
C GLY A 280 2.78 -2.20 -29.81
N SER A 281 1.74 -3.02 -29.55
CA SER A 281 1.41 -3.53 -28.22
C SER A 281 2.44 -4.52 -27.72
N PHE A 282 2.93 -4.31 -26.50
CA PHE A 282 3.84 -5.19 -25.81
C PHE A 282 3.06 -6.13 -24.88
N VAL A 283 3.15 -7.44 -25.14
CA VAL A 283 2.42 -8.48 -24.43
C VAL A 283 3.37 -9.59 -24.02
N CYS A 284 3.19 -10.13 -22.82
CA CYS A 284 3.93 -11.26 -22.29
C CYS A 284 3.04 -12.47 -22.04
N LEU A 285 3.59 -13.68 -22.12
CA LEU A 285 2.84 -14.89 -21.80
C LEU A 285 2.70 -15.10 -20.28
N THR A 286 3.71 -14.70 -19.50
CA THR A 286 3.71 -14.85 -18.04
C THR A 286 3.98 -13.50 -17.37
N GLY A 287 3.26 -13.23 -16.27
CA GLY A 287 3.39 -12.00 -15.48
C GLY A 287 3.05 -10.71 -16.22
N ASP A 288 2.34 -10.78 -17.35
CA ASP A 288 1.95 -9.61 -18.15
C ASP A 288 1.18 -8.61 -17.28
N CYS A 289 1.47 -7.32 -17.42
CA CYS A 289 0.80 -6.29 -16.63
C CYS A 289 -0.33 -5.57 -17.38
N GLY A 290 -0.67 -6.00 -18.59
CA GLY A 290 -1.81 -5.48 -19.34
C GLY A 290 -1.70 -4.03 -19.82
N SER A 291 -0.58 -3.34 -19.59
CA SER A 291 -0.38 -1.95 -20.02
C SER A 291 -0.18 -1.80 -21.53
N GLY A 292 0.06 -2.90 -22.25
CA GLY A 292 0.46 -2.90 -23.65
C GLY A 292 1.85 -2.27 -23.89
N LYS A 293 2.63 -2.03 -22.83
CA LYS A 293 3.94 -1.37 -22.85
C LYS A 293 4.96 -2.11 -21.99
N VAL A 294 6.23 -1.79 -22.18
CA VAL A 294 7.29 -2.29 -21.28
C VAL A 294 7.10 -1.75 -19.86
N GLU A 295 6.72 -0.48 -19.72
CA GLU A 295 6.31 0.10 -18.43
C GLU A 295 4.92 -0.44 -18.02
N CYS A 296 4.73 -0.76 -16.73
CA CYS A 296 3.47 -1.32 -16.23
C CYS A 296 2.45 -0.29 -15.73
N ILE A 297 2.87 0.96 -15.51
CA ILE A 297 1.97 2.12 -15.31
C ILE A 297 0.92 1.85 -14.22
N GLY A 298 1.38 1.39 -13.05
CA GLY A 298 0.49 1.11 -11.91
C GLY A 298 -0.33 -0.17 -12.01
N SER A 299 -0.15 -0.98 -13.05
CA SER A 299 -0.79 -2.30 -13.17
C SER A 299 0.10 -3.41 -12.59
N GLY A 300 -0.51 -4.33 -11.84
CA GLY A 300 0.16 -5.52 -11.30
C GLY A 300 0.37 -6.62 -12.34
N ALA A 301 1.09 -7.67 -11.95
CA ALA A 301 1.23 -8.87 -12.76
C ALA A 301 -0.12 -9.60 -12.88
N LYS A 302 -0.45 -10.08 -14.08
CA LYS A 302 -1.44 -11.14 -14.27
C LYS A 302 -0.80 -12.47 -13.88
N PRO A 303 -1.41 -13.23 -12.96
CA PRO A 303 -0.95 -14.58 -12.62
C PRO A 303 -0.89 -15.51 -13.85
N PRO A 304 -0.02 -16.54 -13.86
CA PRO A 304 0.94 -16.88 -12.82
C PRO A 304 2.20 -16.00 -12.83
N ALA A 305 2.61 -15.53 -11.66
CA ALA A 305 3.84 -14.76 -11.47
C ALA A 305 4.44 -14.95 -10.08
N THR A 306 5.74 -15.24 -10.03
CA THR A 306 6.49 -15.20 -8.77
C THR A 306 6.73 -13.74 -8.37
N LEU A 307 6.35 -13.38 -7.14
CA LEU A 307 6.43 -12.02 -6.63
C LEU A 307 7.55 -11.89 -5.59
N ALA A 308 8.25 -10.76 -5.62
CA ALA A 308 8.98 -10.23 -4.48
C ALA A 308 8.14 -9.11 -3.87
N GLU A 309 7.83 -9.21 -2.60
CA GLU A 309 6.99 -8.24 -1.88
C GLU A 309 7.83 -7.56 -0.80
N PHE A 310 7.62 -6.25 -0.63
CA PHE A 310 8.37 -5.44 0.33
C PHE A 310 7.46 -4.45 1.04
N THR A 311 7.75 -4.21 2.31
CA THR A 311 7.37 -3.02 3.08
C THR A 311 8.62 -2.51 3.76
N LEU A 312 9.19 -1.41 3.26
CA LEU A 312 10.37 -0.76 3.82
C LEU A 312 9.96 0.26 4.87
N ASN A 313 10.76 0.34 5.95
CA ASN A 313 10.48 1.18 7.11
C ASN A 313 9.05 1.00 7.65
N GLY A 314 8.66 -0.26 7.83
CA GLY A 314 7.39 -0.65 8.43
C GLY A 314 7.41 -0.55 9.95
N THR A 315 6.53 -1.32 10.60
CA THR A 315 6.40 -1.33 12.06
C THR A 315 7.73 -1.61 12.76
N GLY A 316 8.06 -0.79 13.76
CA GLY A 316 9.30 -0.93 14.53
C GLY A 316 10.57 -0.52 13.78
N GLY A 317 10.46 0.21 12.67
CA GLY A 317 11.62 0.59 11.84
C GLY A 317 12.24 -0.61 11.13
N LEU A 318 11.43 -1.63 10.84
CA LEU A 318 11.85 -2.86 10.18
C LEU A 318 11.36 -2.88 8.74
N ASP A 319 12.19 -3.41 7.86
CA ASP A 319 11.78 -3.82 6.54
C ASP A 319 11.17 -5.23 6.62
N PHE A 320 10.04 -5.44 5.95
CA PHE A 320 9.40 -6.74 5.77
C PHE A 320 9.49 -7.11 4.30
N TYR A 321 9.93 -8.33 4.00
CA TYR A 321 10.07 -8.79 2.63
C TYR A 321 9.91 -10.31 2.52
N ASP A 322 9.46 -10.73 1.35
CA ASP A 322 9.23 -12.14 1.05
C ASP A 322 9.24 -12.41 -0.45
N VAL A 323 9.31 -13.70 -0.79
CA VAL A 323 8.94 -14.19 -2.12
C VAL A 323 7.63 -14.93 -1.99
N SER A 324 6.68 -14.60 -2.87
CA SER A 324 5.32 -15.11 -2.83
C SER A 324 4.96 -15.88 -4.09
N LEU A 325 4.35 -17.04 -3.87
CA LEU A 325 3.80 -17.96 -4.87
C LEU A 325 2.26 -18.04 -4.77
N VAL A 326 1.64 -17.13 -4.02
CA VAL A 326 0.17 -17.01 -3.90
C VAL A 326 -0.46 -16.75 -5.27
N ASP A 327 0.20 -15.94 -6.10
CA ASP A 327 -0.15 -15.66 -7.49
C ASP A 327 0.51 -16.66 -8.46
N GLY A 328 0.97 -17.81 -7.96
CA GLY A 328 1.62 -18.85 -8.74
C GLY A 328 3.12 -18.60 -8.98
N TYR A 329 3.66 -19.28 -9.97
CA TYR A 329 5.08 -19.35 -10.24
C TYR A 329 5.37 -19.22 -11.73
N ASN A 330 6.39 -18.45 -12.10
CA ASN A 330 6.90 -18.43 -13.47
C ASN A 330 8.44 -18.52 -13.55
N LEU A 331 9.17 -17.96 -12.60
CA LEU A 331 10.62 -17.96 -12.55
C LEU A 331 11.14 -18.16 -11.12
N PRO A 332 12.28 -18.85 -10.93
CA PRO A 332 12.93 -18.88 -9.63
C PRO A 332 13.42 -17.48 -9.25
N MET A 333 13.36 -17.17 -7.96
CA MET A 333 13.67 -15.84 -7.42
C MET A 333 14.34 -15.95 -6.05
N LEU A 334 15.29 -15.06 -5.80
CA LEU A 334 15.98 -14.93 -4.52
C LEU A 334 16.13 -13.45 -4.14
N ILE A 335 15.76 -13.13 -2.91
CA ILE A 335 16.01 -11.83 -2.29
C ILE A 335 17.15 -12.01 -1.28
N LEU A 336 18.19 -11.18 -1.41
CA LEU A 336 19.30 -11.10 -0.46
C LEU A 336 19.42 -9.67 0.05
N PRO A 337 19.18 -9.42 1.35
CA PRO A 337 19.55 -8.14 1.96
C PRO A 337 21.08 -8.00 1.96
N LYS A 338 21.58 -6.84 1.56
CA LYS A 338 22.99 -6.45 1.73
C LYS A 338 23.18 -6.14 3.22
N LYS A 339 24.19 -6.75 3.83
CA LYS A 339 24.44 -6.69 5.29
C LYS A 339 24.24 -5.27 5.84
N ILE A 340 23.35 -5.13 6.82
CA ILE A 340 23.43 -4.07 7.82
C ILE A 340 24.52 -4.47 8.82
N VAL A 341 25.27 -3.49 9.29
CA VAL A 341 26.52 -3.66 10.05
C VAL A 341 26.32 -4.37 11.40
N VAL A 342 25.07 -4.59 11.88
CA VAL A 342 24.76 -5.37 13.09
C VAL A 342 23.39 -6.05 12.95
N GLY A 343 23.28 -7.35 13.26
CA GLY A 343 22.02 -8.14 13.20
C GLY A 343 21.71 -8.69 11.81
N GLY A 344 22.00 -9.97 11.56
CA GLY A 344 21.93 -10.57 10.23
C GLY A 344 20.51 -10.68 9.67
N CYS A 345 20.28 -10.11 8.48
CA CYS A 345 19.03 -10.21 7.74
C CYS A 345 18.98 -11.50 6.90
N GLY A 346 17.84 -12.18 6.89
CA GLY A 346 17.67 -13.49 6.24
C GLY A 346 17.50 -13.40 4.72
N ALA A 347 17.98 -14.41 4.00
CA ALA A 347 17.63 -14.58 2.59
C ALA A 347 16.26 -15.26 2.47
N THR A 348 15.49 -14.92 1.43
CA THR A 348 14.20 -15.55 1.11
C THR A 348 14.07 -15.85 -0.38
N GLY A 349 13.27 -16.84 -0.76
CA GLY A 349 13.08 -17.16 -2.18
C GLY A 349 12.84 -18.62 -2.54
N CYS A 350 12.44 -18.80 -3.81
CA CYS A 350 12.17 -20.07 -4.46
C CYS A 350 13.26 -20.37 -5.51
N LEU A 351 14.17 -21.29 -5.18
CA LEU A 351 15.41 -21.52 -5.93
C LEU A 351 15.30 -22.61 -7.00
N VAL A 352 14.23 -23.40 -6.95
CA VAL A 352 14.01 -24.54 -7.86
C VAL A 352 13.13 -24.11 -9.04
N ASP A 353 13.29 -24.80 -10.18
CA ASP A 353 12.42 -24.65 -11.34
C ASP A 353 11.17 -25.53 -11.19
N LEU A 354 10.02 -24.92 -10.94
CA LEU A 354 8.76 -25.64 -10.75
C LEU A 354 8.03 -25.94 -12.05
N ASN A 355 8.41 -25.34 -13.18
CA ASN A 355 7.62 -25.38 -14.40
C ASN A 355 7.48 -26.81 -14.98
N GLY A 356 8.52 -27.64 -14.82
CA GLY A 356 8.50 -29.05 -15.21
C GLY A 356 7.65 -29.91 -14.27
N ALA A 357 7.86 -29.74 -12.96
CA ALA A 357 7.22 -30.51 -11.90
C ALA A 357 5.79 -30.04 -11.56
N CYS A 358 5.35 -28.92 -12.12
CA CYS A 358 4.03 -28.35 -11.88
C CYS A 358 2.91 -29.38 -12.13
N PRO A 359 1.95 -29.53 -11.18
CA PRO A 359 0.78 -30.38 -11.36
C PRO A 359 0.04 -30.06 -12.66
N ARG A 360 -0.54 -31.08 -13.31
CA ARG A 360 -1.19 -30.92 -14.62
C ARG A 360 -2.28 -29.86 -14.60
N ASP A 361 -3.09 -29.83 -13.54
CA ASP A 361 -4.22 -28.92 -13.39
C ASP A 361 -3.80 -27.45 -13.20
N LEU A 362 -2.54 -27.22 -12.81
CA LEU A 362 -1.97 -25.89 -12.59
C LEU A 362 -1.05 -25.44 -13.73
N LYS A 363 -0.70 -26.33 -14.66
CA LYS A 363 0.36 -26.11 -15.64
C LYS A 363 -0.08 -25.16 -16.76
N LEU A 364 0.63 -24.05 -16.91
CA LEU A 364 0.55 -23.21 -18.09
C LEU A 364 1.57 -23.68 -19.13
N VAL A 365 1.11 -23.98 -20.35
CA VAL A 365 1.95 -24.44 -21.46
C VAL A 365 2.06 -23.36 -22.54
N ALA A 366 3.24 -23.20 -23.12
CA ALA A 366 3.40 -22.33 -24.29
C ALA A 366 2.93 -23.05 -25.56
N ARG A 367 2.26 -22.32 -26.46
CA ARG A 367 1.84 -22.86 -27.75
C ARG A 367 3.05 -23.43 -28.51
N GLY A 368 2.96 -24.68 -28.94
CA GLY A 368 4.01 -25.36 -29.72
C GLY A 368 5.19 -25.94 -28.91
N LYS A 369 5.21 -25.82 -27.58
CA LYS A 369 6.18 -26.50 -26.72
C LYS A 369 5.43 -27.28 -25.63
N GLY A 370 5.59 -28.60 -25.60
CA GLY A 370 4.93 -29.47 -24.61
C GLY A 370 5.39 -29.30 -23.15
N ASN A 371 6.35 -28.42 -22.89
CA ASN A 371 6.86 -28.16 -21.55
C ASN A 371 6.12 -26.97 -20.90
N GLY A 372 5.82 -27.10 -19.61
CA GLY A 372 5.25 -26.02 -18.81
C GLY A 372 6.17 -24.80 -18.79
N VAL A 373 5.58 -23.61 -18.82
CA VAL A 373 6.29 -22.31 -18.79
C VAL A 373 5.97 -21.48 -17.56
N ALA A 374 4.89 -21.83 -16.85
CA ALA A 374 4.51 -21.29 -15.56
C ALA A 374 3.59 -22.30 -14.84
N CYS A 375 3.39 -22.09 -13.54
CA CYS A 375 2.51 -22.88 -12.69
C CYS A 375 1.53 -21.94 -11.99
N ARG A 376 0.24 -22.09 -12.23
CA ARG A 376 -0.81 -21.36 -11.51
C ARG A 376 -0.83 -21.77 -10.04
N SER A 377 -1.25 -20.86 -9.17
CA SER A 377 -1.73 -21.28 -7.84
C SER A 377 -3.10 -21.93 -7.98
N ALA A 378 -3.55 -22.61 -6.91
CA ALA A 378 -4.89 -23.18 -6.89
C ALA A 378 -5.99 -22.10 -6.94
N CYS A 379 -5.76 -20.94 -6.31
CA CYS A 379 -6.70 -19.83 -6.41
C CYS A 379 -6.87 -19.39 -7.88
N GLU A 380 -5.76 -19.15 -8.58
CA GLU A 380 -5.81 -18.75 -9.99
C GLU A 380 -6.39 -19.84 -10.90
N ALA A 381 -6.16 -21.12 -10.60
CA ALA A 381 -6.64 -22.21 -11.44
C ALA A 381 -8.14 -22.51 -11.25
N PHE A 382 -8.66 -22.36 -10.04
CA PHE A 382 -9.99 -22.87 -9.68
C PHE A 382 -10.96 -21.78 -9.19
N GLY A 383 -10.47 -20.64 -8.69
CA GLY A 383 -11.31 -19.57 -8.13
C GLY A 383 -12.08 -19.96 -6.86
N ASP A 384 -11.76 -21.12 -6.27
CA ASP A 384 -12.45 -21.62 -5.07
C ASP A 384 -12.05 -20.78 -3.85
N PRO A 385 -13.00 -20.26 -3.05
CA PRO A 385 -12.73 -19.47 -1.84
C PRO A 385 -11.77 -20.14 -0.86
N ARG A 386 -11.74 -21.48 -0.81
CA ARG A 386 -10.81 -22.26 0.02
C ARG A 386 -9.36 -22.13 -0.41
N TYR A 387 -9.11 -21.93 -1.70
CA TYR A 387 -7.76 -21.73 -2.23
C TYR A 387 -7.38 -20.25 -2.28
N CYS A 388 -8.37 -19.38 -2.45
CA CYS A 388 -8.18 -17.93 -2.47
C CYS A 388 -8.19 -17.28 -1.09
N CYS A 389 -8.55 -18.04 -0.05
CA CYS A 389 -8.76 -17.52 1.30
C CYS A 389 -9.72 -16.33 1.31
N SER A 390 -10.86 -16.49 0.66
CA SER A 390 -11.92 -15.48 0.58
C SER A 390 -13.19 -15.96 1.28
N ASP A 391 -14.14 -15.05 1.46
CA ASP A 391 -15.47 -15.35 1.99
C ASP A 391 -15.41 -16.04 3.36
N ALA A 392 -16.02 -17.22 3.48
CA ALA A 392 -15.99 -18.04 4.70
C ALA A 392 -14.60 -18.56 5.08
N TYR A 393 -13.61 -18.39 4.20
CA TYR A 393 -12.22 -18.80 4.38
C TYR A 393 -11.28 -17.58 4.48
N ALA A 394 -11.79 -16.40 4.84
CA ALA A 394 -11.00 -15.16 4.91
C ALA A 394 -10.20 -15.00 6.23
N THR A 395 -9.90 -16.09 6.94
CA THR A 395 -9.10 -16.06 8.17
C THR A 395 -8.07 -17.20 8.17
N PRO A 396 -6.94 -17.05 8.89
CA PRO A 396 -5.95 -18.13 9.04
C PRO A 396 -6.54 -19.42 9.63
N ASP A 397 -7.54 -19.31 10.51
CA ASP A 397 -8.17 -20.48 11.13
C ASP A 397 -9.08 -21.24 10.16
N THR A 398 -9.68 -20.52 9.20
CA THR A 398 -10.63 -21.10 8.24
C THR A 398 -9.95 -21.53 6.94
N CYS A 399 -8.95 -20.79 6.45
CA CYS A 399 -8.20 -21.17 5.25
C CYS A 399 -6.99 -22.03 5.57
N GLN A 400 -7.11 -23.32 5.34
CA GLN A 400 -6.06 -24.28 5.60
C GLN A 400 -5.19 -24.55 4.35
N PRO A 401 -3.92 -24.96 4.52
CA PRO A 401 -3.08 -25.39 3.41
C PRO A 401 -3.75 -26.49 2.59
N SER A 402 -3.68 -26.39 1.26
CA SER A 402 -4.17 -27.39 0.32
C SER A 402 -3.04 -28.28 -0.19
N VAL A 403 -3.39 -29.39 -0.86
CA VAL A 403 -2.41 -30.22 -1.57
C VAL A 403 -1.59 -29.42 -2.60
N TYR A 404 -2.19 -28.38 -3.18
CA TYR A 404 -1.53 -27.51 -4.14
C TYR A 404 -0.61 -26.49 -3.48
N SER A 405 -1.01 -25.85 -2.38
CA SER A 405 -0.10 -24.94 -1.66
C SER A 405 1.06 -25.71 -1.02
N LEU A 406 0.81 -26.92 -0.51
CA LEU A 406 1.87 -27.80 -0.01
C LEU A 406 2.88 -28.20 -1.09
N PHE A 407 2.46 -28.39 -2.34
CA PHE A 407 3.40 -28.59 -3.47
C PHE A 407 4.40 -27.43 -3.57
N PHE A 408 3.91 -26.19 -3.57
CA PHE A 408 4.77 -25.00 -3.59
C PHE A 408 5.64 -24.91 -2.34
N LYS A 409 5.07 -25.20 -1.15
CA LYS A 409 5.79 -25.10 0.12
C LYS A 409 6.93 -26.09 0.24
N HIS A 410 6.71 -27.34 -0.14
CA HIS A 410 7.74 -28.37 -0.10
C HIS A 410 8.90 -28.05 -1.05
N ALA A 411 8.59 -27.51 -2.22
CA ALA A 411 9.61 -27.14 -3.19
C ALA A 411 10.35 -25.84 -2.78
N CYS A 412 9.63 -24.89 -2.17
CA CYS A 412 10.11 -23.57 -1.82
C CYS A 412 9.71 -23.17 -0.39
N PRO A 413 10.34 -23.75 0.66
CA PRO A 413 9.89 -23.58 2.04
C PRO A 413 10.13 -22.19 2.64
N ARG A 414 10.93 -21.36 1.96
CA ARG A 414 11.20 -19.96 2.31
C ARG A 414 10.40 -19.00 1.43
N ALA A 415 9.27 -19.41 0.91
CA ALA A 415 8.38 -18.58 0.12
C ALA A 415 6.95 -18.80 0.62
N TYR A 416 6.11 -17.78 0.46
CA TYR A 416 4.67 -17.90 0.67
C TYR A 416 4.08 -18.86 -0.36
N SER A 417 3.34 -19.85 0.09
CA SER A 417 2.66 -20.83 -0.76
C SER A 417 1.15 -20.61 -0.89
N TYR A 418 0.56 -19.85 0.04
CA TYR A 418 -0.84 -19.40 0.06
C TYR A 418 -0.96 -18.19 1.01
N ALA A 419 -2.14 -17.56 1.08
CA ALA A 419 -2.32 -16.24 1.70
C ALA A 419 -1.92 -16.17 3.20
N TYR A 420 -2.11 -17.24 3.97
CA TYR A 420 -1.79 -17.26 5.41
C TYR A 420 -0.57 -18.14 5.77
N ASP A 421 0.44 -18.16 4.90
CA ASP A 421 1.70 -18.90 5.12
C ASP A 421 2.75 -18.06 5.88
N ASP A 422 2.36 -17.41 6.98
CA ASP A 422 3.16 -16.37 7.64
C ASP A 422 4.36 -16.91 8.45
N LYS A 423 4.17 -18.01 9.18
CA LYS A 423 5.13 -18.55 10.17
C LYS A 423 6.56 -18.77 9.66
N THR A 424 6.73 -18.97 8.36
CA THR A 424 8.03 -19.34 7.76
C THR A 424 8.40 -18.52 6.53
N SER A 425 7.58 -17.52 6.16
CA SER A 425 7.69 -16.89 4.85
C SER A 425 7.91 -15.38 4.92
N THR A 426 7.57 -14.71 6.03
CA THR A 426 7.94 -13.30 6.27
C THR A 426 9.35 -13.20 6.81
N TYR A 427 10.16 -12.37 6.16
CA TYR A 427 11.50 -12.04 6.63
C TYR A 427 11.57 -10.57 7.01
N THR A 428 12.34 -10.28 8.07
CA THR A 428 12.57 -8.92 8.54
C THR A 428 14.05 -8.54 8.47
N CYS A 429 14.29 -7.25 8.36
CA CYS A 429 15.61 -6.64 8.42
C CYS A 429 15.47 -5.27 9.10
N ALA A 430 16.51 -4.77 9.75
CA ALA A 430 16.53 -3.36 10.13
C ALA A 430 16.38 -2.50 8.86
N THR A 431 15.71 -1.36 8.96
CA THR A 431 15.54 -0.50 7.78
C THR A 431 16.86 0.12 7.32
N GLY A 432 16.95 0.45 6.03
CA GLY A 432 18.15 1.00 5.40
C GLY A 432 19.07 -0.02 4.72
N ALA A 433 18.64 -1.29 4.60
CA ALA A 433 19.38 -2.27 3.82
C ALA A 433 19.17 -2.06 2.31
N ASP A 434 20.23 -2.20 1.50
CA ASP A 434 20.06 -2.46 0.07
C ASP A 434 19.63 -3.91 -0.16
N TYR A 435 18.96 -4.19 -1.28
CA TYR A 435 18.52 -5.55 -1.61
C TYR A 435 19.01 -6.00 -2.99
N PHE A 436 19.46 -7.25 -3.07
CA PHE A 436 19.68 -7.93 -4.34
C PHE A 436 18.48 -8.81 -4.65
N ILE A 437 17.84 -8.57 -5.79
CA ILE A 437 16.77 -9.43 -6.32
C ILE A 437 17.33 -10.18 -7.52
N ILE A 438 17.45 -11.49 -7.41
CA ILE A 438 18.09 -12.34 -8.41
C ILE A 438 17.05 -13.27 -9.02
N PHE A 439 16.79 -13.08 -10.31
CA PHE A 439 16.01 -14.03 -11.09
C PHE A 439 16.89 -15.18 -11.56
N CYS A 440 16.40 -16.39 -11.33
CA CYS A 440 17.07 -17.65 -11.63
C CYS A 440 18.49 -17.79 -11.01
N PRO A 441 18.60 -17.71 -9.66
CA PRO A 441 19.88 -17.74 -8.94
C PRO A 441 20.62 -19.09 -9.08
N PRO A 442 21.97 -19.08 -9.06
CA PRO A 442 22.77 -20.31 -8.99
C PRO A 442 22.90 -20.86 -7.55
N PRO A 443 23.24 -22.16 -7.37
CA PRO A 443 23.31 -23.18 -8.40
C PRO A 443 21.90 -23.66 -8.76
N TYR A 444 21.59 -23.75 -10.06
CA TYR A 444 20.38 -24.39 -10.55
C TYR A 444 20.49 -25.90 -10.27
N THR A 445 20.22 -26.33 -9.04
CA THR A 445 20.19 -27.75 -8.71
C THR A 445 18.75 -28.19 -8.59
N SER A 446 18.19 -28.63 -9.70
CA SER A 446 16.87 -29.27 -9.73
C SER A 446 16.84 -30.63 -9.00
N GLU A 447 17.96 -31.24 -8.59
CA GLU A 447 17.92 -32.59 -7.97
C GLU A 447 18.88 -32.81 -6.78
N LYS A 448 20.06 -32.15 -6.72
CA LYS A 448 21.10 -32.51 -5.73
C LYS A 448 20.89 -31.94 -4.31
N LEU A 449 20.10 -30.88 -4.17
CA LEU A 449 19.76 -30.28 -2.86
C LEU A 449 18.51 -30.92 -2.23
N LEU A 450 17.59 -31.47 -3.03
CA LEU A 450 16.44 -32.22 -2.53
C LEU A 450 16.85 -33.58 -1.94
N GLY A 451 17.92 -34.20 -2.46
CA GLY A 451 18.50 -35.42 -1.87
C GLY A 451 19.36 -35.19 -0.62
N SER A 452 19.83 -33.96 -0.38
CA SER A 452 20.73 -33.65 0.74
C SER A 452 20.02 -33.07 1.97
N ARG A 453 18.73 -32.68 1.87
CA ARG A 453 17.90 -32.34 3.04
C ARG A 453 17.34 -33.62 3.66
N LYS A 454 18.06 -34.15 4.64
CA LYS A 454 17.56 -35.17 5.59
C LYS A 454 16.63 -34.55 6.66
N ASP A 455 15.76 -33.63 6.27
CA ASP A 455 14.76 -33.05 7.17
C ASP A 455 13.39 -33.67 6.83
N GLY A 456 13.22 -34.89 7.31
CA GLY A 456 11.99 -35.46 7.88
C GLY A 456 10.60 -35.06 7.37
N ALA A 457 10.37 -34.94 6.07
CA ALA A 457 9.02 -35.11 5.52
C ALA A 457 9.08 -36.19 4.43
N THR A 458 8.64 -37.40 4.77
CA THR A 458 8.23 -38.38 3.78
C THR A 458 7.18 -37.74 2.89
N LEU A 459 7.60 -37.36 1.68
CA LEU A 459 6.70 -37.23 0.54
C LEU A 459 5.76 -38.45 0.57
N PRO A 460 4.44 -38.33 0.42
CA PRO A 460 3.67 -39.47 -0.04
C PRO A 460 4.25 -39.80 -1.41
N LEU A 461 5.13 -40.80 -1.42
CA LEU A 461 5.58 -41.49 -2.61
C LEU A 461 4.30 -41.81 -3.36
N VAL A 462 4.11 -41.18 -4.51
CA VAL A 462 3.13 -41.66 -5.48
C VAL A 462 3.50 -43.12 -5.68
N ASN A 463 2.66 -43.98 -5.12
CA ASN A 463 2.91 -45.38 -5.00
C ASN A 463 3.21 -45.91 -6.41
N LYS A 464 4.44 -46.38 -6.66
CA LYS A 464 4.80 -47.14 -7.87
C LYS A 464 4.20 -48.55 -7.79
N SER A 465 2.94 -48.64 -7.40
CA SER A 465 2.14 -49.84 -7.58
C SER A 465 1.38 -49.66 -8.88
N MET A 466 1.68 -50.52 -9.84
CA MET A 466 0.89 -50.74 -11.04
C MET A 466 -0.60 -50.75 -10.68
N ILE A 467 -1.34 -49.73 -11.08
CA ILE A 467 -2.80 -49.85 -11.19
C ILE A 467 -3.05 -50.47 -12.55
N HIS A 468 -3.23 -51.79 -12.56
CA HIS A 468 -3.82 -52.48 -13.70
C HIS A 468 -5.31 -52.12 -13.72
N LEU A 469 -5.72 -51.26 -14.64
CA LEU A 469 -7.13 -51.05 -14.98
C LEU A 469 -7.59 -52.29 -15.77
N PRO A 470 -8.55 -53.09 -15.28
CA PRO A 470 -9.13 -54.14 -16.10
C PRO A 470 -9.97 -53.48 -17.19
N HIS A 471 -9.61 -53.75 -18.45
CA HIS A 471 -10.47 -53.51 -19.60
C HIS A 471 -11.78 -54.31 -19.42
N PRO A 472 -12.97 -53.70 -19.58
CA PRO A 472 -14.18 -54.48 -19.76
C PRO A 472 -14.11 -55.18 -21.12
N ARG A 473 -14.12 -56.52 -21.11
CA ARG A 473 -14.27 -57.33 -22.32
C ARG A 473 -15.69 -57.13 -22.84
N SER A 474 -15.77 -56.76 -24.11
CA SER A 474 -16.94 -56.98 -24.96
C SER A 474 -17.33 -58.46 -24.93
N SER A 475 -18.58 -58.75 -24.63
CA SER A 475 -19.29 -59.98 -24.98
C SER A 475 -20.56 -59.57 -25.71
#